data_AF-A0A958QVL6-F1
#
_entry.id   AF-A0A958QVL6-F1
#
_cell.length_a   1.000
_cell.length_b   1.000
_cell.length_c   1.000
_cell.angle_alpha   90.00
_cell.angle_beta   90.00
_cell.angle_gamma   90.00
#
_symmetry.space_group_name_H-M   'P 1'
#
loop_
_entity.id
_entity.type
_entity.pdbx_description
1 polymer ?
#
loop_
_entity_poly.entity_id
_entity_poly.type
_entity_poly.pdbx_seq_one_letter_code
_entity_poly.pdbx_strand_id
1 'polypeptide(L)' 'LRAIGNNLFEETEASGTPTLGTPGENGFGGLSQGFLESSNTSVVEEIVQMVTGQRAYEANSKVIQTADQILSNAINVKR' A
#
# COMPACT_ATOMS: atom_id res chain seq x y z
N LEU A 1 14.27 6.19 4.75
CA LEU A 1 14.46 4.80 5.23
C LEU A 1 13.95 3.85 4.15
N ARG A 2 14.67 2.76 3.90
CA ARG A 2 14.24 1.67 3.02
C ARG A 2 13.93 0.45 3.87
N ALA A 3 12.75 -0.15 3.70
CA ALA A 3 12.43 -1.42 4.34
C ALA A 3 13.24 -2.54 3.65
N ILE A 4 14.08 -3.23 4.41
CA ILE A 4 14.90 -4.36 3.92
C ILE A 4 14.29 -5.73 4.26
N GLY A 5 13.11 -5.73 4.90
CA GLY A 5 12.38 -6.93 5.35
C GLY A 5 12.59 -7.24 6.82
N ASN A 6 11.83 -8.20 7.37
CA ASN A 6 11.89 -8.60 8.79
C ASN A 6 11.72 -7.45 9.80
N ASN A 7 10.93 -6.43 9.46
CA ASN A 7 10.76 -5.21 10.26
C ASN A 7 12.08 -4.39 10.43
N LEU A 8 13.08 -4.64 9.60
CA LEU A 8 14.34 -3.90 9.57
C LEU A 8 14.26 -2.79 8.52
N PHE A 9 14.85 -1.65 8.87
CA PHE A 9 14.93 -0.47 8.03
C PHE A 9 16.40 -0.08 7.86
N GLU A 10 16.75 0.29 6.64
CA GLU A 10 18.07 0.80 6.28
C GLU A 10 17.99 2.29 5.99
N GLU A 11 19.06 3.02 6.33
CA GLU A 11 19.19 4.42 5.96
C GLU A 11 19.30 4.57 4.43
N THR A 12 18.73 5.64 3.90
CA THR A 12 18.84 6.01 2.49
C THR A 12 19.29 7.46 2.41
N GLU A 13 19.90 7.88 1.29
CA GLU A 13 20.29 9.30 1.12
C GLU A 13 19.12 10.27 1.37
N ALA A 14 17.89 9.89 0.98
CA ALA A 14 16.69 10.68 1.23
C ALA A 14 16.24 10.72 2.71
N SER A 15 16.80 9.87 3.58
CA SER A 15 16.42 9.74 4.99
C SER A 15 17.26 10.57 5.95
N GLY A 16 18.46 10.97 5.54
CA GLY A 16 19.47 11.54 6.44
C GLY A 16 20.16 10.49 7.33
N THR A 17 21.12 10.96 8.13
CA THR A 17 21.94 10.13 9.02
C THR A 17 21.19 9.75 10.32
N PRO A 18 21.42 8.53 10.85
CA PRO A 18 20.79 8.09 12.09
C PRO A 18 21.34 8.89 13.28
N THR A 19 20.42 9.41 14.09
CA THR A 19 20.78 10.05 15.37
C THR A 19 20.65 9.02 16.49
N LEU A 20 21.77 8.63 17.09
CA LEU A 20 21.81 7.70 18.22
C LEU A 20 21.66 8.49 19.53
N GLY A 21 20.86 7.97 20.46
CA GLY A 21 20.59 8.62 21.74
C GLY A 21 20.16 7.64 22.82
N THR A 22 20.18 8.12 24.06
CA THR A 22 19.68 7.43 25.25
C THR A 22 18.14 7.50 25.30
N PRO A 23 17.43 6.38 25.53
CA PRO A 23 15.98 6.40 25.69
C PRO A 23 15.54 7.33 26.83
N GLY A 24 14.64 8.28 26.55
CA GLY A 24 14.14 9.27 27.51
C GLY A 24 14.92 10.59 27.61
N GLU A 25 16.06 10.74 26.91
CA GLU A 25 16.77 12.02 26.78
C GLU A 25 16.60 12.61 25.36
N ASN A 26 16.84 13.91 25.17
CA ASN A 26 16.85 14.58 23.86
C ASN A 26 15.59 14.35 22.98
N GLY A 27 14.40 14.18 23.58
CA GLY A 27 13.14 13.97 22.85
C GLY A 27 12.91 12.53 22.35
N PHE A 28 13.80 11.59 22.68
CA PHE A 28 13.59 10.17 22.42
C PHE A 28 12.51 9.61 23.37
N GLY A 29 11.62 8.77 22.84
CA GLY A 29 10.57 8.10 23.62
C GLY A 29 11.14 7.23 24.73
N GLY A 30 10.36 7.03 25.80
CA GLY A 30 10.72 6.12 26.89
C GLY A 30 10.53 4.65 26.49
N LEU A 31 11.34 3.77 27.07
CA LEU A 31 11.15 2.32 26.94
C LEU A 31 10.12 1.84 27.96
N SER A 32 9.04 1.22 27.48
CA SER A 32 8.04 0.56 28.32
C SER A 32 8.35 -0.94 28.42
N GLN A 33 8.75 -1.42 29.59
CA GLN A 33 9.13 -2.82 29.79
C GLN A 33 7.88 -3.72 29.79
N GLY A 34 7.91 -4.79 28.99
CA GLY A 34 6.80 -5.74 28.87
C GLY A 34 5.70 -5.33 27.89
N PHE A 35 5.86 -4.21 27.18
CA PHE A 35 4.95 -3.79 26.11
C PHE A 35 5.48 -4.24 24.74
N LEU A 36 4.62 -4.86 23.93
CA LEU A 36 4.90 -5.20 22.54
C LEU A 36 4.13 -4.24 21.64
N GLU A 37 4.84 -3.53 20.77
CA GLU A 37 4.20 -2.65 19.79
C GLU A 37 3.39 -3.48 18.80
N SER A 38 2.06 -3.34 18.86
CA SER A 38 1.15 -3.95 17.90
C SER A 38 1.23 -3.24 16.56
N SER A 39 1.03 -3.97 15.47
CA SER A 39 0.88 -3.37 14.14
C SER A 39 -0.23 -2.31 14.15
N ASN A 40 0.04 -1.17 13.53
CA ASN A 40 -0.95 -0.11 13.32
C ASN A 40 -1.93 -0.42 12.18
N THR A 41 -1.79 -1.56 11.51
CA THR A 41 -2.63 -1.97 10.38
C THR A 41 -3.91 -2.65 10.86
N SER A 42 -5.05 -2.13 10.43
CA SER A 42 -6.36 -2.76 10.63
C SER A 42 -6.66 -3.75 9.50
N VAL A 43 -6.82 -5.03 9.82
CA VAL A 43 -7.14 -6.09 8.84
C VAL A 43 -8.42 -5.79 8.07
N VAL A 44 -9.41 -5.16 8.73
CA VAL A 44 -10.69 -4.80 8.10
C VAL A 44 -10.49 -3.73 7.04
N GLU A 45 -9.66 -2.72 7.32
CA GLU A 45 -9.40 -1.63 6.39
C GLU A 45 -8.63 -2.12 5.15
N GLU A 46 -7.63 -2.99 5.35
CA GLU A 46 -6.88 -3.62 4.26
C GLU A 46 -7.78 -4.46 3.34
N ILE A 47 -8.72 -5.23 3.89
CA ILE A 47 -9.68 -6.00 3.09
C ILE A 47 -10.58 -5.07 2.28
N VAL A 48 -11.05 -3.95 2.85
CA VAL A 48 -11.88 -2.97 2.13
C VAL A 48 -11.10 -2.33 0.99
N GLN A 49 -9.83 -1.98 1.21
CA GLN A 49 -8.96 -1.46 0.15
C GLN A 49 -8.72 -2.50 -0.96
N MET A 50 -8.48 -3.76 -0.60
CA MET A 50 -8.33 -4.86 -1.56
C MET A 50 -9.59 -5.07 -2.39
N VAL A 51 -10.77 -5.11 -1.75
CA VAL A 51 -12.06 -5.27 -2.44
C VAL A 51 -12.32 -4.09 -3.37
N THR A 52 -11.98 -2.87 -2.95
CA THR A 52 -12.13 -1.67 -3.79
C THR A 52 -11.23 -1.74 -5.03
N GLY A 53 -9.98 -2.17 -4.87
CA GLY A 53 -9.07 -2.41 -5.98
C GLY A 53 -9.58 -3.49 -6.96
N GLN A 54 -10.10 -4.60 -6.42
CA GLN A 54 -10.71 -5.67 -7.23
C GLN A 54 -11.93 -5.18 -8.00
N ARG A 55 -12.82 -4.39 -7.37
CA ARG A 55 -13.99 -3.80 -8.04
C ARG A 55 -13.60 -2.82 -9.13
N ALA A 56 -12.58 -2.01 -8.91
CA ALA A 56 -12.04 -1.13 -9.95
C ALA A 56 -11.50 -1.94 -11.15
N TYR A 57 -10.79 -3.04 -10.89
CA TYR A 57 -10.31 -3.94 -11.95
C TYR A 57 -11.46 -4.62 -12.72
N GLU A 58 -12.48 -5.12 -12.03
CA GLU A 58 -13.68 -5.71 -12.65
C GLU A 58 -14.44 -4.68 -13.50
N ALA A 59 -14.62 -3.46 -12.98
CA ALA A 59 -15.30 -2.38 -13.68
C ALA A 59 -14.53 -1.99 -14.95
N ASN A 60 -13.22 -1.79 -14.86
CA ASN A 60 -12.38 -1.50 -16.02
C ASN A 60 -12.40 -2.63 -17.05
N SER A 61 -12.35 -3.88 -16.60
CA SER A 61 -12.43 -5.06 -17.49
C SER A 61 -13.77 -5.12 -18.24
N LYS A 62 -14.88 -4.80 -17.57
CA LYS A 62 -16.21 -4.78 -18.20
C LYS A 62 -16.36 -3.64 -19.20
N VAL A 63 -15.78 -2.47 -18.92
CA VAL A 63 -15.74 -1.34 -19.87
C VAL A 63 -14.98 -1.74 -21.14
N ILE A 64 -13.82 -2.38 -21.00
CA ILE A 64 -13.02 -2.86 -22.14
C ILE A 64 -13.83 -3.87 -22.98
N GLN A 65 -14.44 -4.87 -22.34
CA GLN A 65 -15.29 -5.85 -23.06
C GLN A 65 -16.45 -5.19 -23.80
N THR A 66 -17.08 -4.19 -23.20
CA THR A 66 -18.20 -3.48 -23.82
C THR A 66 -17.73 -2.63 -25.00
N ALA A 67 -16.57 -1.97 -24.86
CA ALA A 67 -15.94 -1.23 -25.95
C ALA A 67 -15.62 -2.14 -27.14
N ASP A 68 -15.05 -3.32 -26.88
CA ASP A 68 -14.74 -4.33 -27.90
C ASP A 68 -16.01 -4.83 -28.62
N GLN A 69 -17.11 -5.05 -27.89
CA GLN A 69 -18.40 -5.43 -28.47
C GLN A 69 -18.96 -4.34 -29.39
N ILE A 70 -18.91 -3.07 -28.98
CA ILE A 70 -19.36 -1.94 -29.82
C ILE A 70 -18.49 -1.82 -31.07
N LEU A 71 -17.16 -1.96 -30.94
CA LEU A 71 -16.22 -1.96 -32.06
C LEU A 71 -16.53 -3.08 -33.06
N SER A 72 -16.76 -4.29 -32.58
CA SER A 72 -17.12 -5.43 -33.43
C SER A 72 -18.44 -5.18 -34.18
N ASN A 73 -19.46 -4.67 -33.48
CA ASN A 73 -20.74 -4.33 -34.11
C ASN A 73 -20.60 -3.23 -35.17
N ALA A 74 -19.82 -2.19 -34.91
CA ALA A 74 -19.57 -1.11 -35.87
C ALA A 74 -18.86 -1.61 -37.15
N ILE A 75 -17.94 -2.55 -37.02
CA ILE A 75 -17.25 -3.17 -38.16
C ILE A 75 -18.23 -4.01 -39.00
N ASN A 76 -19.14 -4.75 -38.37
CA ASN A 76 -20.12 -5.59 -39.06
C ASN A 76 -21.20 -4.78 -39.80
N VAL A 77 -21.57 -3.59 -39.31
CA VAL A 77 -22.55 -2.70 -39.97
C VAL A 77 -21.98 -2.03 -41.23
N LYS A 78 -20.65 -1.95 -41.37
CA LYS A 78 -19.99 -1.31 -42.53
C LYS A 78 -19.84 -2.26 -43.74
N ARG A 79 -20.42 -3.46 -43.72
CA ARG A 79 -20.41 -4.42 -44.83
C ARG A 79 -21.68 -4.37 -45.66
#